data_AF-A0A1Y1N2V2-F1
#
_entry.id   AF-A0A1Y1N2V2-F1
#
_cell.length_a   1.000
_cell.length_b   1.000
_cell.length_c   1.000
_cell.angle_alpha   90.00
_cell.angle_beta   90.00
_cell.angle_gamma   90.00
#
_symmetry.space_group_name_H-M   'P 1'
#
loop_
_entity.id
_entity.type
_entity.pdbx_description
1 polymer ?
#
loop_
_entity_poly.entity_id
_entity_poly.type
_entity_poly.pdbx_seq_one_letter_code
_entity_poly.pdbx_strand_id
1 'polypeptide(L)'
;TRELFERLGLKGSKINMCIGGIDKSTTNITTQITTEISSVHNGFKRELTFLVLRDITGKVPISDIDISNIEIPNGIDLADQEFNVSAKIDVLLGAGVFWNLLCIGQVKLE
;
A
#
# COMPACT_ATOMS: atom_id res chain seq x y z
N THR A 1 2.91 -8.02 -2.34
CA THR A 1 2.41 -9.42 -2.40
C THR A 1 3.41 -10.30 -3.13
N ARG A 2 3.28 -11.63 -3.06
CA ARG A 2 4.14 -12.58 -3.80
C ARG A 2 4.00 -12.40 -5.31
N GLU A 3 2.76 -12.20 -5.76
CA GLU A 3 2.44 -11.87 -7.15
C GLU A 3 3.18 -10.62 -7.63
N LEU A 4 3.08 -9.50 -6.90
CA LEU A 4 3.80 -8.28 -7.26
C LEU A 4 5.33 -8.49 -7.25
N PHE A 5 5.86 -9.19 -6.24
CA PHE A 5 7.29 -9.47 -6.11
C PHE A 5 7.83 -10.25 -7.33
N GLU A 6 7.09 -11.26 -7.78
CA GLU A 6 7.42 -12.06 -8.98
C GLU A 6 7.24 -11.25 -10.27
N ARG A 7 6.14 -10.50 -10.40
CA ARG A 7 5.83 -9.65 -11.56
C ARG A 7 6.90 -8.58 -11.81
N LEU A 8 7.45 -8.01 -10.73
CA LEU A 8 8.53 -7.03 -10.80
C LEU A 8 9.93 -7.65 -10.91
N GLY A 9 10.06 -8.99 -10.86
CA GLY A 9 11.35 -9.68 -10.93
C GLY A 9 12.29 -9.34 -9.77
N LEU A 10 11.75 -8.98 -8.61
CA LEU A 10 12.54 -8.56 -7.46
C LEU A 10 13.30 -9.74 -6.84
N LYS A 11 14.40 -9.43 -6.16
CA LYS A 11 15.18 -10.40 -5.39
C LYS A 11 15.05 -10.07 -3.91
N GLY A 12 14.78 -11.09 -3.10
CA GLY A 12 14.63 -10.95 -1.65
C GLY A 12 15.58 -11.83 -0.87
N SER A 13 15.79 -11.48 0.40
CA SER A 13 16.55 -12.30 1.32
C SER A 13 15.63 -13.26 2.09
N LYS A 14 16.17 -14.42 2.45
CA LYS A 14 15.46 -15.38 3.31
C LYS A 14 15.44 -14.88 4.75
N ILE A 15 14.29 -14.97 5.38
CA ILE A 15 14.09 -14.69 6.80
C ILE A 15 13.23 -15.78 7.44
N ASN A 16 13.13 -15.76 8.76
CA ASN A 16 12.17 -16.57 9.51
C ASN A 16 11.51 -15.68 10.57
N MET A 17 10.35 -15.13 10.24
CA MET A 17 9.60 -14.22 11.10
C MET A 17 8.15 -14.68 11.18
N CYS A 18 7.52 -14.56 12.35
CA CYS A 18 6.10 -14.81 12.53
C CYS A 18 5.38 -13.48 12.78
N ILE A 19 4.29 -13.24 12.04
CA ILE A 19 3.39 -12.11 12.24
C ILE A 19 2.12 -12.64 12.92
N GLY A 20 1.72 -12.00 14.02
CA GLY A 20 0.42 -12.23 14.66
C GLY A 20 -0.68 -11.35 14.07
N GLY A 21 -1.89 -11.88 13.98
CA GLY A 21 -3.09 -11.20 13.51
C GLY A 21 -4.27 -11.32 14.46
N ILE A 22 -5.45 -10.97 13.97
CA ILE A 22 -6.72 -11.08 14.71
C ILE A 22 -6.97 -12.54 15.09
N ASP A 23 -7.59 -12.76 16.26
CA ASP A 23 -7.90 -14.09 16.79
C ASP A 23 -6.68 -15.00 17.00
N LYS A 24 -5.52 -14.41 17.32
CA LYS A 24 -4.23 -15.11 17.48
C LYS A 24 -3.81 -15.90 16.22
N SER A 25 -4.37 -15.55 15.06
CA SER A 25 -3.89 -16.06 13.78
C SER A 25 -2.41 -15.69 13.62
N THR A 26 -1.64 -16.58 13.01
CA THR A 26 -0.22 -16.36 12.77
C THR A 26 0.13 -16.65 11.32
N THR A 27 1.03 -15.85 10.76
CA THR A 27 1.55 -16.03 9.41
C THR A 27 3.06 -16.01 9.44
N ASN A 28 3.68 -17.08 8.96
CA ASN A 28 5.14 -17.17 8.83
C ASN A 28 5.60 -16.51 7.54
N ILE A 29 6.58 -15.63 7.67
CA ILE A 29 7.23 -14.90 6.59
C ILE A 29 8.61 -15.48 6.36
N THR A 30 8.87 -15.85 5.11
CA THR A 30 10.12 -16.47 4.68
C THR A 30 10.96 -15.59 3.78
N THR A 31 10.44 -14.44 3.36
CA THR A 31 11.09 -13.55 2.39
C THR A 31 10.85 -12.09 2.76
N GLN A 32 11.93 -11.31 2.76
CA GLN A 32 11.89 -9.86 2.83
C GLN A 32 12.62 -9.24 1.64
N ILE A 33 12.27 -8.01 1.32
CA ILE A 33 12.97 -7.18 0.34
C ILE A 33 13.22 -5.80 0.93
N THR A 34 14.27 -5.13 0.49
CA THR A 34 14.45 -3.69 0.72
C THR A 34 14.52 -3.04 -0.65
N THR A 35 13.64 -2.08 -0.91
CA THR A 35 13.52 -1.43 -2.22
C THR A 35 12.97 -0.01 -2.09
N GLU A 36 13.18 0.81 -3.12
CA GLU A 36 12.70 2.19 -3.18
C GLU A 36 11.27 2.25 -3.69
N ILE A 37 10.41 2.97 -2.98
CA ILE A 37 9.15 3.49 -3.52
C ILE A 37 9.36 4.93 -3.99
N SER A 38 8.65 5.32 -5.04
CA SER A 38 8.64 6.68 -5.56
C SER A 38 7.23 7.17 -5.78
N SER A 39 6.99 8.45 -5.50
CA SER A 39 5.74 9.11 -5.92
C SER A 39 5.67 9.15 -7.45
N VAL A 40 4.47 8.99 -7.98
CA VAL A 40 4.21 9.16 -9.42
C VAL A 40 4.03 10.64 -9.81
N HIS A 41 3.79 11.51 -8.82
CA HIS A 41 3.43 12.92 -9.03
C HIS A 41 4.57 13.90 -8.71
N ASN A 42 5.54 13.50 -7.89
CA ASN A 42 6.63 14.38 -7.46
C ASN A 42 7.92 13.60 -7.19
N GLY A 43 8.97 14.32 -6.79
CA GLY A 43 10.29 13.74 -6.52
C GLY A 43 10.41 12.91 -5.23
N PHE A 44 9.32 12.66 -4.50
CA PHE A 44 9.37 11.87 -3.27
C PHE A 44 9.84 10.45 -3.57
N LYS A 45 10.84 10.01 -2.82
CA LYS A 45 11.41 8.66 -2.88
C LYS A 45 11.76 8.19 -1.48
N ARG A 46 11.58 6.90 -1.22
CA ARG A 46 11.95 6.31 0.06
C ARG A 46 12.29 4.84 -0.07
N GLU A 47 13.45 4.46 0.43
CA GLU A 47 13.79 3.06 0.63
C GLU A 47 13.02 2.50 1.83
N LEU A 48 12.38 1.35 1.62
CA LEU A 48 11.58 0.65 2.63
C LEU A 48 11.86 -0.85 2.59
N THR A 49 11.74 -1.48 3.75
CA THR A 49 11.78 -2.94 3.88
C THR A 49 10.37 -3.50 3.89
N PHE A 50 10.11 -4.47 3.02
CA PHE A 50 8.83 -5.15 2.87
C PHE A 50 8.96 -6.64 3.20
N LEU A 51 7.89 -7.16 3.79
CA LEU A 51 7.71 -8.59 4.01
C LEU A 51 6.85 -9.14 2.86
N VAL A 52 7.27 -10.24 2.24
CA VAL A 52 6.58 -10.80 1.08
C VAL A 52 5.55 -11.83 1.56
N LEU A 53 4.29 -11.41 1.60
CA LEU A 53 3.13 -12.27 1.88
C LEU A 53 2.48 -12.78 0.59
N ARG A 54 1.73 -13.88 0.66
CA ARG A 54 0.88 -14.34 -0.46
C ARG A 54 -0.14 -13.27 -0.83
N ASP A 55 -0.97 -12.90 0.15
CA ASP A 55 -1.97 -11.83 0.09
C ASP A 55 -1.97 -11.07 1.42
N ILE A 56 -2.46 -9.83 1.42
CA ILE A 56 -2.44 -8.94 2.59
C ILE A 56 -3.81 -8.95 3.29
N THR A 57 -4.87 -8.68 2.52
CA THR A 57 -6.26 -8.63 2.97
C THR A 57 -7.18 -8.92 1.77
N GLY A 58 -8.49 -8.89 1.99
CA GLY A 58 -9.47 -8.89 0.91
C GLY A 58 -9.36 -7.66 0.01
N LYS A 59 -10.32 -7.49 -0.90
CA LYS A 59 -10.36 -6.27 -1.70
C LYS A 59 -10.66 -5.06 -0.83
N VAL A 60 -10.05 -3.93 -1.17
CA VAL A 60 -10.28 -2.64 -0.52
C VAL A 60 -10.52 -1.60 -1.63
N PRO A 61 -11.63 -0.84 -1.56
CA PRO A 61 -12.77 -1.04 -0.66
C PRO A 61 -13.45 -2.41 -0.86
N ILE A 62 -14.26 -2.85 0.13
CA ILE A 62 -14.95 -4.16 0.09
C ILE A 62 -15.87 -4.27 -1.13
N SER A 63 -16.45 -3.15 -1.54
CA SER A 63 -17.22 -2.95 -2.77
C SER A 63 -16.88 -1.58 -3.32
N ASP A 64 -17.18 -1.33 -4.59
CA ASP A 64 -17.02 -0.01 -5.20
C ASP A 64 -17.78 1.04 -4.39
N ILE A 65 -17.19 2.23 -4.27
CA ILE A 65 -17.76 3.38 -3.60
C ILE A 65 -18.31 4.32 -4.66
N ASP A 66 -19.59 4.70 -4.52
CA ASP A 66 -20.18 5.76 -5.31
C ASP A 66 -19.63 7.11 -4.83
N ILE A 67 -18.84 7.74 -5.70
CA ILE A 67 -18.21 9.04 -5.43
C ILE A 67 -18.91 10.18 -6.19
N SER A 68 -20.09 9.95 -6.76
CA SER A 68 -20.81 10.95 -7.56
C SER A 68 -21.12 12.23 -6.78
N ASN A 69 -21.28 12.13 -5.45
CA ASN A 69 -21.52 13.25 -4.55
C ASN A 69 -20.26 13.73 -3.81
N ILE A 70 -19.08 13.17 -4.11
CA ILE A 70 -17.82 13.61 -3.52
C ILE A 70 -17.20 14.66 -4.44
N GLU A 71 -17.21 15.92 -3.99
CA GLU A 71 -16.55 17.01 -4.70
C GLU A 71 -15.04 16.96 -4.48
N ILE A 72 -14.32 16.22 -5.33
CA ILE A 72 -12.85 16.24 -5.32
C ILE A 72 -12.37 17.59 -5.85
N PRO A 73 -11.60 18.37 -5.07
CA PRO A 73 -11.14 19.69 -5.50
C PRO A 73 -10.28 19.61 -6.77
N ASN A 74 -10.49 20.57 -7.66
CA ASN A 74 -9.67 20.70 -8.86
C ASN A 74 -8.20 20.95 -8.50
N GLY A 75 -7.29 20.38 -9.29
CA GLY A 75 -5.84 20.58 -9.14
C GLY A 75 -5.17 19.71 -8.09
N ILE A 76 -5.84 18.65 -7.62
CA ILE A 76 -5.25 17.62 -6.76
C ILE A 76 -5.05 16.34 -7.57
N ASP A 77 -3.83 15.82 -7.56
CA ASP A 77 -3.53 14.50 -8.10
C ASP A 77 -3.71 13.43 -7.00
N LEU A 78 -4.67 12.53 -7.21
CA LEU A 78 -4.90 11.41 -6.29
C LEU A 78 -3.72 10.44 -6.37
N ALA A 79 -3.29 9.95 -5.21
CA ALA A 79 -2.26 8.90 -5.12
C ALA A 79 -2.71 7.59 -5.77
N ASP A 80 -4.02 7.34 -5.76
CA ASP A 80 -4.70 6.24 -6.43
C ASP A 80 -5.94 6.80 -7.14
N GLN A 81 -5.94 6.75 -8.48
CA GLN A 81 -7.06 7.26 -9.29
C GLN A 81 -8.28 6.34 -9.23
N GLU A 82 -8.09 5.07 -8.84
CA GLU A 82 -9.14 4.07 -8.71
C GLU A 82 -9.42 3.76 -7.23
N PHE A 83 -9.12 4.69 -6.31
CA PHE A 83 -9.28 4.49 -4.85
C PHE A 83 -10.69 4.06 -4.44
N ASN A 84 -11.70 4.38 -5.25
CA ASN A 84 -13.10 4.05 -5.02
C ASN A 84 -13.50 2.68 -5.59
N VAL A 85 -12.66 2.05 -6.42
CA VAL A 85 -12.94 0.78 -7.09
C VAL A 85 -12.38 -0.37 -6.25
N SER A 86 -13.18 -1.42 -6.04
CA SER A 86 -12.80 -2.58 -5.24
C SER A 86 -11.67 -3.38 -5.89
N ALA A 87 -10.46 -3.22 -5.35
CA ALA A 87 -9.24 -3.82 -5.89
C ALA A 87 -8.42 -4.55 -4.83
N LYS A 88 -7.47 -5.37 -5.29
CA LYS A 88 -6.51 -6.07 -4.42
C LYS A 88 -5.44 -5.09 -3.95
N ILE A 89 -5.03 -5.20 -2.69
CA ILE A 89 -3.87 -4.47 -2.17
C ILE A 89 -2.58 -5.22 -2.47
N ASP A 90 -1.68 -4.60 -3.23
CA ASP A 90 -0.36 -5.14 -3.56
C ASP A 90 0.71 -4.79 -2.52
N VAL A 91 0.62 -3.61 -1.89
CA VAL A 91 1.57 -3.09 -0.92
C VAL A 91 0.80 -2.47 0.25
N LEU A 92 1.17 -2.83 1.49
CA LEU A 92 0.69 -2.19 2.71
C LEU A 92 1.84 -1.46 3.39
N LEU A 93 1.70 -0.14 3.53
CA LEU A 93 2.67 0.72 4.19
C LEU A 93 2.31 0.89 5.67
N GLY A 94 3.27 0.63 6.55
CA GLY A 94 3.10 0.82 7.99
C GLY A 94 3.01 2.30 8.38
N ALA A 95 2.41 2.60 9.52
CA ALA A 95 2.23 3.97 10.00
C ALA A 95 3.54 4.77 10.17
N GLY A 96 4.69 4.10 10.33
CA GLY A 96 5.99 4.76 10.47
C GLY A 96 6.40 5.62 9.27
N VAL A 97 5.86 5.35 8.08
CA VAL A 97 6.13 6.18 6.89
C VAL A 97 5.07 7.25 6.65
N PHE A 98 3.90 7.15 7.29
CA PHE A 98 2.70 7.95 7.02
C PHE A 98 2.98 9.45 6.97
N TRP A 99 3.64 10.00 7.99
CA TRP A 99 3.91 11.44 8.06
C TRP A 99 4.83 11.95 6.95
N ASN A 100 5.65 11.08 6.35
CA ASN A 100 6.51 11.43 5.23
C ASN A 100 5.77 11.38 3.88
N LEU A 101 4.62 10.70 3.83
CA LEU A 101 3.79 10.57 2.64
C LEU A 101 2.79 11.72 2.49
N LEU A 102 2.52 12.47 3.56
CA LEU A 102 1.57 13.56 3.50
C LEU A 102 2.09 14.68 2.60
N CYS A 103 1.34 14.98 1.55
CA CYS A 103 1.54 16.17 0.74
C CYS A 103 1.20 17.44 1.55
N ILE A 104 1.86 18.54 1.18
CA ILE A 104 1.47 19.87 1.62
C ILE A 104 0.10 20.19 1.00
N GLY A 105 -0.77 20.92 1.73
CA GLY A 105 -2.07 21.35 1.23
C GLY A 105 -3.18 20.33 1.44
N GLN A 106 -3.32 19.82 2.68
CA GLN A 106 -4.42 18.93 3.05
C GLN A 106 -5.76 19.65 2.85
N VAL A 107 -6.66 19.04 2.07
CA VAL A 107 -8.02 19.53 1.87
C VAL A 107 -8.99 18.62 2.61
N LYS A 108 -9.86 19.23 3.41
CA LYS A 108 -10.96 18.53 4.07
C LYS A 108 -12.18 18.61 3.15
N LEU A 109 -12.75 17.45 2.82
CA LEU A 109 -14.03 17.36 2.14
C LEU A 109 -15.14 17.49 3.19
N GLU A 110 -16.21 18.23 2.87
CA GLU A 110 -17.39 18.37 3.74
C GLU A 110 -18.37 17.21 3.58
#